data_AF-A0A1G7MML9-F1
#
_entry.id   AF-A0A1G7MML9-F1
#
_cell.length_a   1.000
_cell.length_b   1.000
_cell.length_c   1.000
_cell.angle_alpha   90.00
_cell.angle_beta   90.00
_cell.angle_gamma   90.00
#
_symmetry.space_group_name_H-M   'P 1'
#
loop_
_entity.id
_entity.type
_entity.pdbx_description
1 polymer ?
#
loop_
_entity_poly.entity_id
_entity_poly.type
_entity_poly.pdbx_seq_one_letter_code
_entity_poly.pdbx_strand_id
1 'polypeptide(L)'
;MRKIYYLLILFLSLTITVNAQYPAPKDPIPKNRELVPISEPVIINKDTLFKFYVGQGLFDARERAGIVTKRIEALFKRVDFNPDSLKITNDSTLSVISYSSQIIMAVNNADATFTELNRPQLAASYVALLKQKLGNYFTNNSTQQVIINIAEAIVVIVILLLLIWALNKASRWVKLKILRSWENRITKLAEKGAPVAYANRLLPVITGLLRIARFIIIIILVYLALPVLFYIFPSSKPISVQLLAYVVNPLKNILLALFNFIPNLLTIAVIYMVTRYIVKLVKFLASEIAHGAITLGGFYPEWAMPTYNIIRVLLYAFMFVVIFPYLPGSDTKAFQGVTVFLGILFSLGSSSAISNMVAGIVLTYMRPYKIGDRIKVGEVTGDVVEKNLLVTRLRTIKNEDITIPNATILSGHTVNYTTMAKTTGLILNTTVTIGYDVPWQTVHHLLISAAEASEGISADPKPFVLQTELNDFNVSYQLNAYTALSNQMAVIYSRLHQNIQDKFNEAGVEIMSPHYTSLRDGNHIQIPENYVPEGYSKPGFKVEGEV
;
A
#
# COMPACT_ATOMS: atom_id res chain seq x y z
N MET A 1 -22.03 -9.02 46.49
CA MET A 1 -22.90 -8.75 45.29
C MET A 1 -22.97 -7.28 44.86
N ARG A 2 -23.35 -6.30 45.70
CA ARG A 2 -23.41 -4.87 45.32
C ARG A 2 -22.10 -4.35 44.67
N LYS A 3 -20.93 -4.74 45.19
CA LYS A 3 -19.60 -4.33 44.68
C LYS A 3 -19.29 -4.85 43.27
N ILE A 4 -19.76 -6.06 42.92
CA ILE A 4 -19.58 -6.68 41.59
C ILE A 4 -20.47 -5.98 40.56
N TYR A 5 -21.72 -5.65 40.92
CA TYR A 5 -22.59 -4.80 40.10
C TYR A 5 -22.00 -3.41 39.90
N TYR A 6 -21.40 -2.80 40.94
CA TYR A 6 -20.69 -1.53 40.80
C TYR A 6 -19.49 -1.63 39.85
N LEU A 7 -18.80 -2.77 39.76
CA LEU A 7 -17.67 -2.97 38.85
C LEU A 7 -18.13 -3.18 37.41
N LEU A 8 -19.25 -3.89 37.20
CA LEU A 8 -19.93 -4.04 35.91
C LEU A 8 -20.51 -2.70 35.43
N ILE A 9 -21.09 -1.93 36.35
CA ILE A 9 -21.55 -0.56 36.11
C ILE A 9 -20.36 0.40 35.93
N LEU A 10 -19.23 0.24 36.62
CA LEU A 10 -18.02 1.05 36.40
C LEU A 10 -17.42 0.75 35.01
N PHE A 11 -17.45 -0.51 34.59
CA PHE A 11 -17.01 -0.96 33.27
C PHE A 11 -17.92 -0.38 32.17
N LEU A 12 -19.22 -0.24 32.45
CA LEU A 12 -20.18 0.46 31.58
C LEU A 12 -20.14 1.99 31.71
N SER A 13 -19.81 2.56 32.85
CA SER A 13 -19.87 4.01 33.13
C SER A 13 -18.55 4.73 32.86
N LEU A 14 -17.42 4.02 32.81
CA LEU A 14 -16.16 4.57 32.27
C LEU A 14 -16.26 4.88 30.77
N THR A 15 -17.31 4.43 30.09
CA THR A 15 -17.58 4.77 28.67
C THR A 15 -18.08 6.21 28.48
N ILE A 16 -18.47 6.91 29.55
CA ILE A 16 -18.93 8.31 29.49
C ILE A 16 -18.06 9.17 30.41
N THR A 17 -16.80 9.35 30.03
CA THR A 17 -16.03 10.51 30.45
C THR A 17 -15.50 11.18 29.19
N VAL A 18 -16.32 12.13 28.70
CA VAL A 18 -15.88 13.14 27.76
C VAL A 18 -14.78 13.92 28.46
N ASN A 19 -13.58 13.85 27.89
CA ASN A 19 -12.42 14.57 28.35
C ASN A 19 -12.64 16.04 28.02
N ALA A 20 -13.36 16.78 28.87
CA ALA A 20 -13.39 18.23 28.80
C ALA A 20 -12.05 18.72 29.35
N GLN A 21 -11.11 18.95 28.43
CA GLN A 21 -9.82 19.56 28.70
C GLN A 21 -10.08 21.03 29.02
N TYR A 22 -10.38 21.32 30.30
CA TYR A 22 -10.44 22.70 30.77
C TYR A 22 -9.03 23.30 30.68
N PRO A 23 -8.84 24.42 29.96
CA PRO A 23 -7.58 25.15 30.04
C PRO A 23 -7.39 25.64 31.47
N ALA A 24 -6.16 25.56 31.97
CA ALA A 24 -5.80 26.04 33.31
C ALA A 24 -6.24 27.50 33.48
N PRO A 25 -6.98 27.85 34.55
CA PRO A 25 -7.23 29.25 34.85
C PRO A 25 -5.89 29.90 35.21
N LYS A 26 -5.48 30.90 34.43
CA LYS A 26 -4.50 31.88 34.89
C LYS A 26 -5.25 32.82 35.83
N ASP A 27 -5.34 32.47 37.10
CA ASP A 27 -5.88 33.39 38.09
C ASP A 27 -4.88 34.52 38.37
N PRO A 28 -5.34 35.78 38.39
CA PRO A 28 -4.51 36.91 38.76
C PRO A 28 -4.19 36.86 40.25
N ILE A 29 -2.94 37.25 40.58
CA ILE A 29 -2.41 37.34 41.94
C ILE A 29 -3.34 38.21 42.82
N PRO A 30 -3.98 37.68 43.87
CA PRO A 30 -4.74 38.52 44.79
C PRO A 30 -3.79 39.21 45.78
N LYS A 31 -3.92 40.53 45.84
CA LYS A 31 -3.19 41.46 46.69
C LYS A 31 -3.96 41.62 48.01
N ASN A 32 -3.75 40.69 48.95
CA ASN A 32 -3.84 40.84 50.41
C ASN A 32 -3.82 39.44 51.05
N ARG A 33 -2.68 39.05 51.61
CA ARG A 33 -2.64 37.91 52.55
C ARG A 33 -3.09 38.43 53.90
N GLU A 34 -4.32 38.15 54.28
CA GLU A 34 -4.57 37.84 55.69
C GLU A 34 -3.63 36.69 56.06
N LEU A 35 -2.85 36.85 57.13
CA LEU A 35 -1.95 35.82 57.64
C LEU A 35 -2.80 34.59 58.02
N VAL A 36 -2.96 33.65 57.09
CA VAL A 36 -3.53 32.34 57.40
C VAL A 36 -2.66 31.74 58.50
N PRO A 37 -3.19 31.47 59.71
CA PRO A 37 -2.40 30.96 60.80
C PRO A 37 -1.74 29.65 60.38
N ILE A 38 -0.44 29.51 60.65
CA ILE A 38 0.34 28.33 60.28
C ILE A 38 -0.29 27.13 61.00
N SER A 39 -0.97 26.30 60.22
CA SER A 39 -1.75 25.18 60.71
C SER A 39 -0.98 23.88 60.47
N GLU A 40 -0.83 23.05 61.49
CA GLU A 40 -0.12 21.79 61.40
C GLU A 40 -1.14 20.63 61.34
N PRO A 41 -1.16 19.83 60.26
CA PRO A 41 -2.18 18.81 60.04
C PRO A 41 -1.90 17.54 60.85
N VAL A 42 -2.96 16.95 61.41
CA VAL A 42 -2.93 15.57 61.90
C VAL A 42 -3.27 14.66 60.71
N ILE A 43 -2.27 13.92 60.22
CA ILE A 43 -2.35 13.13 58.98
C ILE A 43 -2.41 11.64 59.32
N ILE A 44 -3.23 10.89 58.59
CA ILE A 44 -3.30 9.43 58.67
C ILE A 44 -3.40 8.86 57.27
N ASN A 45 -2.52 7.92 56.91
CA ASN A 45 -2.53 7.25 55.59
C ASN A 45 -2.65 8.23 54.39
N LYS A 46 -2.00 9.39 54.49
CA LYS A 46 -2.02 10.51 53.52
C LYS A 46 -3.34 11.30 53.42
N ASP A 47 -4.27 11.09 54.36
CA ASP A 47 -5.50 11.87 54.53
C ASP A 47 -5.38 12.76 55.78
N THR A 48 -5.83 14.01 55.70
CA THR A 48 -5.80 14.94 56.84
C THR A 48 -7.08 14.78 57.66
N LEU A 49 -6.95 14.57 58.97
CA LEU A 49 -8.10 14.51 59.88
C LEU A 49 -8.58 15.92 60.22
N PHE A 50 -7.74 16.69 60.92
CA PHE A 50 -7.98 18.06 61.34
C PHE A 50 -6.64 18.77 61.51
N LYS A 51 -6.65 20.06 61.81
CA LYS A 51 -5.45 20.90 61.89
C LYS A 51 -5.36 21.56 63.26
N PHE A 52 -4.15 21.64 63.80
CA PHE A 52 -3.86 22.44 64.99
C PHE A 52 -3.26 23.79 64.59
N TYR A 53 -3.70 24.84 65.26
CA TYR A 53 -3.22 26.22 65.03
C TYR A 53 -2.39 26.73 66.21
N VAL A 54 -2.45 26.06 67.37
CA VAL A 54 -1.80 26.48 68.61
C VAL A 54 -1.11 25.28 69.28
N GLY A 55 0.03 25.55 69.92
CA GLY A 55 0.72 24.58 70.78
C GLY A 55 -0.04 24.24 72.07
N GLN A 56 0.50 23.31 72.85
CA GLN A 56 -0.08 22.93 74.14
C GLN A 56 1.03 22.59 75.15
N GLY A 57 1.04 23.31 76.28
CA GLY A 57 2.09 23.15 77.29
C GLY A 57 3.45 23.54 76.74
N LEU A 58 4.42 22.62 76.78
CA LEU A 58 5.78 22.80 76.26
C LEU A 58 5.91 22.47 74.76
N PHE A 59 4.86 21.95 74.12
CA PHE A 59 4.90 21.53 72.72
C PHE A 59 4.35 22.61 71.80
N ASP A 60 5.05 22.88 70.70
CA ASP A 60 4.52 23.72 69.63
C ASP A 60 3.39 23.00 68.83
N ALA A 61 2.75 23.71 67.89
CA ALA A 61 1.64 23.14 67.11
C ALA A 61 2.07 21.92 66.27
N ARG A 62 3.32 21.88 65.78
CA ARG A 62 3.86 20.81 64.93
C ARG A 62 4.17 19.57 65.76
N GLU A 63 4.86 19.73 66.87
CA GLU A 63 5.19 18.66 67.81
C GLU A 63 3.90 18.01 68.35
N ARG A 64 2.92 18.84 68.71
CA ARG A 64 1.59 18.38 69.12
C ARG A 64 0.90 17.57 68.02
N ALA A 65 0.83 18.10 66.80
CA ALA A 65 0.24 17.40 65.66
C ALA A 65 0.93 16.05 65.39
N GLY A 66 2.27 16.01 65.48
CA GLY A 66 3.06 14.80 65.31
C GLY A 66 2.83 13.76 66.42
N ILE A 67 2.74 14.17 67.68
CA ILE A 67 2.45 13.27 68.81
C ILE A 67 1.04 12.69 68.70
N VAL A 68 0.04 13.54 68.41
CA VAL A 68 -1.35 13.11 68.23
C VAL A 68 -1.45 12.15 67.04
N THR A 69 -0.78 12.45 65.92
CA THR A 69 -0.69 11.55 64.76
C THR A 69 -0.16 10.17 65.16
N LYS A 70 0.99 10.11 65.85
CA LYS A 70 1.57 8.83 66.31
C LYS A 70 0.65 8.06 67.26
N ARG A 71 -0.07 8.76 68.16
CA ARG A 71 -1.01 8.13 69.09
C ARG A 71 -2.22 7.56 68.36
N ILE A 72 -2.76 8.29 67.37
CA ILE A 72 -3.87 7.77 66.56
C ILE A 72 -3.40 6.62 65.67
N GLU A 73 -2.21 6.70 65.06
CA GLU A 73 -1.60 5.57 64.34
C GLU A 73 -1.38 4.33 65.22
N ALA A 74 -1.05 4.51 66.50
CA ALA A 74 -0.97 3.42 67.45
C ALA A 74 -2.34 2.78 67.73
N LEU A 75 -3.43 3.56 67.71
CA LEU A 75 -4.79 3.03 67.77
C LEU A 75 -5.15 2.21 66.52
N PHE A 76 -4.69 2.60 65.33
CA PHE A 76 -4.89 1.83 64.08
C PHE A 76 -4.27 0.43 64.11
N LYS A 77 -3.22 0.23 64.91
CA LYS A 77 -2.52 -1.05 65.03
C LYS A 77 -3.15 -1.99 66.07
N ARG A 78 -4.10 -1.48 66.87
CA ARG A 78 -4.79 -2.27 67.89
C ARG A 78 -5.94 -3.07 67.28
N VAL A 79 -5.93 -4.37 67.54
CA VAL A 79 -6.95 -5.32 67.05
C VAL A 79 -8.27 -5.20 67.84
N ASP A 80 -8.20 -4.68 69.08
CA ASP A 80 -9.31 -4.48 70.01
C ASP A 80 -9.91 -3.07 69.95
N PHE A 81 -9.62 -2.29 68.91
CA PHE A 81 -10.11 -0.92 68.80
C PHE A 81 -11.63 -0.88 68.53
N ASN A 82 -12.38 -0.33 69.48
CA ASN A 82 -13.80 0.00 69.29
C ASN A 82 -13.99 1.52 69.23
N PRO A 83 -14.48 2.09 68.11
CA PRO A 83 -14.73 3.52 67.98
C PRO A 83 -15.56 4.12 69.12
N ASP A 84 -16.49 3.35 69.70
CA ASP A 84 -17.38 3.83 70.76
C ASP A 84 -16.74 3.94 72.15
N SER A 85 -15.53 3.40 72.32
CA SER A 85 -14.76 3.49 73.56
C SER A 85 -13.99 4.80 73.73
N LEU A 86 -14.02 5.71 72.74
CA LEU A 86 -13.48 7.06 72.87
C LEU A 86 -14.36 7.88 73.82
N LYS A 87 -13.78 8.34 74.93
CA LYS A 87 -14.46 9.15 75.93
C LYS A 87 -13.88 10.56 75.96
N ILE A 88 -14.74 11.54 76.23
CA ILE A 88 -14.37 12.93 76.43
C ILE A 88 -14.51 13.23 77.92
N THR A 89 -13.41 13.61 78.56
CA THR A 89 -13.41 14.12 79.93
C THR A 89 -13.16 15.62 79.89
N ASN A 90 -14.11 16.40 80.37
CA ASN A 90 -14.00 17.85 80.40
C ASN A 90 -13.50 18.31 81.77
N ASP A 91 -12.39 19.03 81.80
CA ASP A 91 -11.92 19.81 82.93
C ASP A 91 -12.22 21.31 82.66
N SER A 92 -12.04 22.15 83.68
CA SER A 92 -12.10 23.61 83.67
C SER A 92 -11.29 24.26 82.54
N THR A 93 -10.14 23.69 82.17
CA THR A 93 -9.20 24.28 81.19
C THR A 93 -9.02 23.45 79.91
N LEU A 94 -9.28 22.14 79.97
CA LEU A 94 -8.99 21.18 78.88
C LEU A 94 -10.12 20.18 78.66
N SER A 95 -10.40 19.84 77.39
CA SER A 95 -11.24 18.69 77.01
C SER A 95 -10.33 17.57 76.54
N VAL A 96 -10.21 16.49 77.31
CA VAL A 96 -9.31 15.38 77.04
C VAL A 96 -10.08 14.27 76.33
N ILE A 97 -9.57 13.85 75.17
CA ILE A 97 -10.06 12.69 74.42
C ILE A 97 -9.16 11.51 74.78
N SER A 98 -9.74 10.51 75.44
CA SER A 98 -9.03 9.31 75.87
C SER A 98 -9.65 8.05 75.27
N TYR A 99 -8.80 7.03 75.10
CA TYR A 99 -9.20 5.67 74.76
C TYR A 99 -8.80 4.75 75.92
N SER A 100 -9.78 4.17 76.61
CA SER A 100 -9.58 3.42 77.86
C SER A 100 -8.84 4.27 78.92
N SER A 101 -7.54 3.99 79.16
CA SER A 101 -6.68 4.72 80.11
C SER A 101 -5.62 5.60 79.43
N GLN A 102 -5.56 5.64 78.10
CA GLN A 102 -4.56 6.39 77.34
C GLN A 102 -5.16 7.69 76.79
N ILE A 103 -4.46 8.81 77.04
CA ILE A 103 -4.83 10.12 76.49
C ILE A 103 -4.38 10.19 75.04
N ILE A 104 -5.33 10.36 74.12
CA ILE A 104 -5.04 10.44 72.68
C ILE A 104 -4.70 11.88 72.31
N MET A 105 -5.53 12.82 72.75
CA MET A 105 -5.32 14.25 72.56
C MET A 105 -6.10 15.05 73.59
N ALA A 106 -5.78 16.33 73.73
CA ALA A 106 -6.54 17.29 74.52
C ALA A 106 -6.81 18.54 73.68
N VAL A 107 -7.96 19.17 73.91
CA VAL A 107 -8.42 20.39 73.23
C VAL A 107 -8.48 21.51 74.26
N ASN A 108 -7.83 22.63 73.97
CA ASN A 108 -7.82 23.81 74.83
C ASN A 108 -8.78 24.91 74.30
N ASN A 109 -8.96 25.99 75.05
CA ASN A 109 -9.82 27.10 74.61
C ASN A 109 -9.22 27.88 73.42
N ALA A 110 -7.89 27.88 73.26
CA ALA A 110 -7.21 28.53 72.13
C ALA A 110 -7.36 27.76 70.80
N ASP A 111 -7.70 26.48 70.85
CA ASP A 111 -8.06 25.70 69.66
C ASP A 111 -9.44 26.11 69.13
N ALA A 112 -10.35 26.45 70.06
CA ALA A 112 -11.71 26.87 69.75
C ALA A 112 -11.76 28.27 69.12
N THR A 113 -10.78 29.15 69.35
CA THR A 113 -10.77 30.52 68.79
C THR A 113 -10.63 30.56 67.26
N PHE A 114 -10.17 29.47 66.65
CA PHE A 114 -10.04 29.34 65.20
C PHE A 114 -11.25 28.63 64.55
N THR A 115 -12.29 28.34 65.34
CA THR A 115 -13.50 27.63 64.91
C THR A 115 -14.75 28.31 65.47
N GLU A 116 -15.92 28.11 64.85
CA GLU A 116 -17.19 28.63 65.38
C GLU A 116 -17.75 27.81 66.57
N LEU A 117 -17.00 26.82 67.06
CA LEU A 117 -17.43 25.86 68.08
C LEU A 117 -16.80 26.18 69.43
N ASN A 118 -17.54 25.95 70.53
CA ASN A 118 -16.94 26.00 71.87
C ASN A 118 -16.04 24.77 72.11
N ARG A 119 -15.10 24.84 73.07
CA ARG A 119 -14.13 23.77 73.33
C ARG A 119 -14.77 22.37 73.47
N PRO A 120 -15.83 22.16 74.29
CA PRO A 120 -16.50 20.86 74.38
C PRO A 120 -17.12 20.38 73.05
N GLN A 121 -17.73 21.29 72.28
CA GLN A 121 -18.30 20.98 70.96
C GLN A 121 -17.21 20.64 69.94
N LEU A 122 -16.07 21.36 69.97
CA LEU A 122 -14.92 21.09 69.11
C LEU A 122 -14.33 19.70 69.42
N ALA A 123 -14.16 19.37 70.70
CA ALA A 123 -13.73 18.04 71.12
C ALA A 123 -14.71 16.95 70.68
N ALA A 124 -16.02 17.19 70.78
CA ALA A 124 -17.05 16.28 70.29
C ALA A 124 -16.99 16.09 68.76
N SER A 125 -16.73 17.18 68.01
CA SER A 125 -16.56 17.14 66.55
C SER A 125 -15.34 16.31 66.13
N TYR A 126 -14.23 16.43 66.87
CA TYR A 126 -13.03 15.63 66.63
C TYR A 126 -13.27 14.16 66.96
N VAL A 127 -13.98 13.84 68.05
CA VAL A 127 -14.37 12.45 68.34
C VAL A 127 -15.30 11.90 67.28
N ALA A 128 -16.30 12.67 66.81
CA ALA A 128 -17.21 12.23 65.75
C ALA A 128 -16.45 11.94 64.44
N LEU A 129 -15.52 12.83 64.05
CA LEU A 129 -14.68 12.66 62.87
C LEU A 129 -13.74 11.46 63.01
N LEU A 130 -13.14 11.27 64.19
CA LEU A 130 -12.33 10.10 64.51
C LEU A 130 -13.18 8.82 64.44
N LYS A 131 -14.36 8.79 65.07
CA LYS A 131 -15.27 7.64 64.99
C LYS A 131 -15.68 7.31 63.56
N GLN A 132 -15.96 8.31 62.73
CA GLN A 132 -16.34 8.11 61.34
C GLN A 132 -15.18 7.56 60.50
N LYS A 133 -14.00 8.20 60.55
CA LYS A 133 -12.85 7.80 59.73
C LYS A 133 -12.21 6.50 60.25
N LEU A 134 -12.09 6.32 61.57
CA LEU A 134 -11.61 5.08 62.20
C LEU A 134 -12.62 3.95 62.04
N GLY A 135 -13.90 4.21 62.29
CA GLY A 135 -14.97 3.22 62.16
C GLY A 135 -15.05 2.63 60.76
N ASN A 136 -14.93 3.46 59.72
CA ASN A 136 -14.87 3.01 58.32
C ASN A 136 -13.63 2.17 58.01
N TYR A 137 -12.50 2.40 58.67
CA TYR A 137 -11.30 1.57 58.49
C TYR A 137 -11.44 0.20 59.17
N PHE A 138 -11.93 0.18 60.41
CA PHE A 138 -12.07 -1.06 61.18
C PHE A 138 -13.24 -1.93 60.71
N THR A 139 -14.37 -1.35 60.25
CA THR A 139 -15.45 -2.13 59.63
C THR A 139 -15.03 -2.74 58.29
N ASN A 140 -14.23 -2.04 57.48
CA ASN A 140 -13.72 -2.57 56.22
C ASN A 140 -12.63 -3.63 56.40
N ASN A 141 -11.92 -3.64 57.53
CA ASN A 141 -10.87 -4.62 57.88
C ASN A 141 -11.30 -5.63 58.97
N SER A 142 -12.58 -5.65 59.35
CA SER A 142 -13.13 -6.61 60.31
C SER A 142 -12.99 -8.04 59.78
N THR A 143 -12.76 -9.01 60.66
CA THR A 143 -12.62 -10.44 60.31
C THR A 143 -13.82 -10.95 59.49
N GLN A 144 -15.02 -10.46 59.79
CA GLN A 144 -16.23 -10.76 59.01
C GLN A 144 -16.14 -10.23 57.56
N GLN A 145 -15.62 -9.01 57.37
CA GLN A 145 -15.47 -8.41 56.04
C GLN A 145 -14.37 -9.10 55.24
N VAL A 146 -13.29 -9.55 55.88
CA VAL A 146 -12.24 -10.36 55.25
C VAL A 146 -12.81 -11.69 54.75
N ILE A 147 -13.65 -12.37 55.55
CA ILE A 147 -14.32 -13.61 55.13
C ILE A 147 -15.24 -13.37 53.92
N ILE A 148 -16.01 -12.27 53.93
CA ILE A 148 -16.87 -11.90 52.79
C ILE A 148 -16.04 -11.62 51.53
N ASN A 149 -14.93 -10.89 51.66
CA ASN A 149 -14.03 -10.59 50.54
C ASN A 149 -13.37 -11.88 49.99
N ILE A 150 -12.98 -12.82 50.86
CA ILE A 150 -12.48 -14.14 50.45
C ILE A 150 -13.56 -14.91 49.69
N ALA A 151 -14.81 -14.91 50.17
CA ALA A 151 -15.92 -15.54 49.46
C ALA A 151 -16.15 -14.90 48.08
N GLU A 152 -16.16 -13.56 47.96
CA GLU A 152 -16.28 -12.87 46.67
C GLU A 152 -15.12 -13.21 45.71
N ALA A 153 -13.88 -13.33 46.22
CA ALA A 153 -12.73 -13.73 45.43
C ALA A 153 -12.84 -15.18 44.94
N ILE A 154 -13.32 -16.10 45.77
CA ILE A 154 -13.59 -17.50 45.38
C ILE A 154 -14.61 -17.54 44.24
N VAL A 155 -15.70 -16.76 44.32
CA VAL A 155 -16.69 -16.68 43.24
C VAL A 155 -16.05 -16.23 41.92
N VAL A 156 -15.20 -15.20 41.94
CA VAL A 156 -14.51 -14.72 40.73
C VAL A 156 -13.58 -15.79 40.15
N ILE A 157 -12.85 -16.53 41.00
CA ILE A 157 -12.00 -17.63 40.57
C ILE A 157 -12.83 -18.76 39.94
N VAL A 158 -13.96 -19.12 40.55
CA VAL A 158 -14.88 -20.14 40.00
C VAL A 158 -15.42 -19.71 38.64
N ILE A 159 -15.82 -18.45 38.47
CA ILE A 159 -16.27 -17.90 37.18
C ILE A 159 -15.14 -17.97 36.15
N LEU A 160 -13.91 -17.58 36.51
CA LEU A 160 -12.74 -17.67 35.64
C LEU A 160 -12.49 -19.12 35.18
N LEU A 161 -12.54 -20.08 36.09
CA LEU A 161 -12.37 -21.50 35.78
C LEU A 161 -13.48 -22.02 34.85
N LEU A 162 -14.73 -21.60 35.07
CA LEU A 162 -15.86 -21.93 34.19
C LEU A 162 -15.68 -21.34 32.78
N LEU A 163 -15.22 -20.09 32.67
CA LEU A 163 -14.93 -19.45 31.38
C LEU A 163 -13.80 -20.17 30.64
N ILE A 164 -12.73 -20.54 31.34
CA ILE A 164 -11.62 -21.33 30.78
C ILE A 164 -12.14 -22.70 30.33
N TRP A 165 -12.96 -23.37 31.13
CA TRP A 165 -13.57 -24.65 30.76
C TRP A 165 -14.46 -24.53 29.52
N ALA A 166 -15.30 -23.50 29.44
CA ALA A 166 -16.16 -23.23 28.30
C ALA A 166 -15.37 -22.95 27.02
N LEU A 167 -14.30 -22.14 27.10
CA LEU A 167 -13.39 -21.86 26.00
C LEU A 167 -12.65 -23.13 25.54
N ASN A 168 -12.21 -23.97 26.48
CA ASN A 168 -11.58 -25.24 26.18
C ASN A 168 -12.54 -26.16 25.42
N LYS A 169 -13.81 -26.22 25.86
CA LYS A 169 -14.87 -26.99 25.20
C LYS A 169 -15.19 -26.44 23.80
N ALA A 170 -15.33 -25.13 23.65
CA ALA A 170 -15.59 -24.46 22.39
C ALA A 170 -14.45 -24.68 21.39
N SER A 171 -13.18 -24.53 21.81
CA SER A 171 -12.02 -24.76 20.95
C SER A 171 -11.94 -26.20 20.44
N ARG A 172 -12.32 -27.19 21.28
CA ARG A 172 -12.42 -28.59 20.88
C ARG A 172 -13.53 -28.78 19.85
N TRP A 173 -14.69 -28.16 20.06
CA TRP A 173 -15.81 -28.20 19.11
C TRP A 173 -15.45 -27.59 17.76
N VAL A 174 -14.83 -26.41 17.75
CA VAL A 174 -14.34 -25.72 16.54
C VAL A 174 -13.31 -26.57 15.80
N LYS A 175 -12.32 -27.14 16.51
CA LYS A 175 -11.33 -28.05 15.92
C LYS A 175 -11.98 -29.24 15.22
N LEU A 176 -12.96 -29.88 15.85
CA LEU A 176 -13.70 -31.00 15.27
C LEU A 176 -14.53 -30.59 14.06
N LYS A 177 -15.16 -29.41 14.09
CA LYS A 177 -15.94 -28.87 12.96
C LYS A 177 -15.04 -28.54 11.77
N ILE A 178 -13.86 -27.96 12.03
CA ILE A 178 -12.85 -27.66 11.01
C ILE A 178 -12.33 -28.96 10.40
N LEU A 179 -12.00 -29.98 11.19
CA LEU A 179 -11.55 -31.29 10.69
C LEU A 179 -12.57 -31.91 9.74
N ARG A 180 -13.84 -32.00 10.15
CA ARG A 180 -14.93 -32.55 9.32
C ARG A 180 -15.18 -31.73 8.05
N SER A 181 -15.14 -30.40 8.15
CA SER A 181 -15.35 -29.52 6.99
C SER A 181 -14.15 -29.51 6.04
N TRP A 182 -12.94 -29.77 6.55
CA TRP A 182 -11.72 -29.89 5.75
C TRP A 182 -11.70 -31.18 4.96
N GLU A 183 -12.07 -32.30 5.58
CA GLU A 183 -12.17 -33.60 4.91
C GLU A 183 -13.13 -33.55 3.72
N ASN A 184 -14.33 -32.98 3.90
CA ASN A 184 -15.32 -32.79 2.83
C ASN A 184 -14.90 -31.81 1.71
N ARG A 185 -13.97 -30.89 1.98
CA ARG A 185 -13.46 -29.94 0.98
C ARG A 185 -12.27 -30.52 0.22
N ILE A 186 -11.42 -31.31 0.89
CA ILE A 186 -10.31 -32.03 0.27
C ILE A 186 -10.84 -33.04 -0.74
N THR A 187 -11.86 -33.83 -0.38
CA THR A 187 -12.46 -34.81 -1.30
C THR A 187 -12.98 -34.15 -2.59
N LYS A 188 -13.70 -33.03 -2.47
CA LYS A 188 -14.19 -32.24 -3.62
C LYS A 188 -13.09 -31.55 -4.45
N LEU A 189 -11.94 -31.24 -3.84
CA LEU A 189 -10.80 -30.61 -4.53
C LEU A 189 -9.92 -31.67 -5.21
N ALA A 190 -9.82 -32.88 -4.62
CA ALA A 190 -9.16 -34.03 -5.22
C ALA A 190 -9.88 -34.49 -6.50
N GLU A 191 -11.22 -34.48 -6.50
CA GLU A 191 -12.05 -34.75 -7.70
C GLU A 191 -11.79 -33.74 -8.85
N LYS A 192 -11.26 -32.55 -8.54
CA LYS A 192 -10.94 -31.50 -9.53
C LYS A 192 -9.45 -31.43 -9.89
N GLY A 193 -8.66 -32.46 -9.55
CA GLY A 193 -7.25 -32.58 -9.95
C GLY A 193 -6.25 -31.76 -9.14
N ALA A 194 -6.63 -31.21 -7.98
CA ALA A 194 -5.70 -30.47 -7.12
C ALA A 194 -4.81 -31.43 -6.29
N PRO A 195 -3.51 -31.13 -6.10
CA PRO A 195 -2.61 -31.98 -5.34
C PRO A 195 -2.98 -32.02 -3.86
N VAL A 196 -3.58 -33.15 -3.45
CA VAL A 196 -4.06 -33.44 -2.08
C VAL A 196 -2.97 -33.26 -1.01
N ALA A 197 -1.70 -33.42 -1.38
CA ALA A 197 -0.55 -33.28 -0.50
C ALA A 197 -0.41 -31.88 0.12
N TYR A 198 -0.78 -30.79 -0.58
CA TYR A 198 -0.70 -29.43 -0.02
C TYR A 198 -1.78 -29.20 1.04
N ALA A 199 -2.95 -29.80 0.84
CA ALA A 199 -4.10 -29.67 1.73
C ALA A 199 -3.83 -30.31 3.11
N ASN A 200 -3.15 -31.46 3.15
CA ASN A 200 -2.77 -32.12 4.40
C ASN A 200 -1.69 -31.37 5.20
N ARG A 201 -0.88 -30.51 4.56
CA ARG A 201 0.14 -29.68 5.24
C ARG A 201 -0.45 -28.46 5.96
N LEU A 202 -1.59 -27.93 5.52
CA LEU A 202 -2.22 -26.76 6.12
C LEU A 202 -3.01 -27.06 7.40
N LEU A 203 -3.52 -28.28 7.53
CA LEU A 203 -4.29 -28.71 8.70
C LEU A 203 -3.52 -28.61 10.04
N PRO A 204 -2.25 -29.05 10.16
CA PRO A 204 -1.46 -28.83 11.38
C PRO A 204 -1.17 -27.35 11.64
N VAL A 205 -1.01 -26.53 10.59
CA VAL A 205 -0.80 -25.07 10.74
C VAL A 205 -2.07 -24.41 11.32
N ILE A 206 -3.23 -24.67 10.73
CA ILE A 206 -4.52 -24.12 11.18
C ILE A 206 -4.83 -24.55 12.62
N THR A 207 -4.65 -25.84 12.93
CA THR A 207 -4.89 -26.34 14.29
C THR A 207 -3.84 -25.85 15.30
N GLY A 208 -2.61 -25.60 14.86
CA GLY A 208 -1.57 -24.91 15.63
C GLY A 208 -1.95 -23.48 15.98
N LEU A 209 -2.40 -22.70 14.98
CA LEU A 209 -2.89 -21.33 15.18
C LEU A 209 -4.06 -21.27 16.15
N LEU A 210 -5.04 -22.19 16.05
CA LEU A 210 -6.16 -22.25 16.99
C LEU A 210 -5.72 -22.56 18.42
N ARG A 211 -4.65 -23.36 18.61
CA ARG A 211 -4.08 -23.64 19.93
C ARG A 211 -3.43 -22.38 20.52
N ILE A 212 -2.65 -21.65 19.71
CA ILE A 212 -2.03 -20.38 20.10
C ILE A 212 -3.13 -19.36 20.45
N ALA A 213 -4.13 -19.20 19.59
CA ALA A 213 -5.26 -18.29 19.82
C ALA A 213 -6.00 -18.62 21.13
N ARG A 214 -6.31 -19.90 21.40
CA ARG A 214 -6.89 -20.33 22.68
C ARG A 214 -6.01 -19.93 23.86
N PHE A 215 -4.70 -20.18 23.78
CA PHE A 215 -3.76 -19.85 24.85
C PHE A 215 -3.72 -18.35 25.13
N ILE A 216 -3.68 -17.52 24.08
CA ILE A 216 -3.74 -16.05 24.19
C ILE A 216 -5.04 -15.60 24.85
N ILE A 217 -6.18 -16.17 24.44
CA ILE A 217 -7.49 -15.82 25.04
C ILE A 217 -7.52 -16.19 26.53
N ILE A 218 -6.95 -17.34 26.94
CA ILE A 218 -6.84 -17.71 28.35
C ILE A 218 -5.99 -16.70 29.12
N ILE A 219 -4.82 -16.31 28.58
CA ILE A 219 -3.97 -15.28 29.21
C ILE A 219 -4.75 -13.97 29.38
N ILE A 220 -5.46 -13.53 28.35
CA ILE A 220 -6.29 -12.31 28.40
C ILE A 220 -7.37 -12.45 29.47
N LEU A 221 -8.09 -13.58 29.53
CA LEU A 221 -9.12 -13.81 30.54
C LEU A 221 -8.56 -13.77 31.98
N VAL A 222 -7.43 -14.43 32.20
CA VAL A 222 -6.74 -14.42 33.50
C VAL A 222 -6.31 -13.00 33.86
N TYR A 223 -5.70 -12.29 32.91
CA TYR A 223 -5.26 -10.92 33.10
C TYR A 223 -6.43 -9.97 33.40
N LEU A 224 -7.58 -10.12 32.73
CA LEU A 224 -8.79 -9.34 33.00
C LEU A 224 -9.44 -9.68 34.36
N ALA A 225 -9.24 -10.90 34.87
CA ALA A 225 -9.72 -11.28 36.21
C ALA A 225 -8.88 -10.66 37.34
N LEU A 226 -7.59 -10.35 37.12
CA LEU A 226 -6.69 -9.77 38.13
C LEU A 226 -7.19 -8.41 38.67
N PRO A 227 -7.59 -7.42 37.84
CA PRO A 227 -8.20 -6.19 38.34
C PRO A 227 -9.42 -6.45 39.22
N VAL A 228 -10.28 -7.40 38.85
CA VAL A 228 -11.49 -7.72 39.62
C VAL A 228 -11.11 -8.29 40.98
N LEU A 229 -10.14 -9.22 41.03
CA LEU A 229 -9.64 -9.80 42.28
C LEU A 229 -9.00 -8.74 43.18
N PHE A 230 -8.17 -7.85 42.64
CA PHE A 230 -7.56 -6.77 43.42
C PHE A 230 -8.56 -5.68 43.86
N TYR A 231 -9.69 -5.51 43.17
CA TYR A 231 -10.71 -4.56 43.61
C TYR A 231 -11.45 -5.04 44.89
N ILE A 232 -11.56 -6.35 45.08
CA ILE A 232 -12.28 -6.95 46.22
C ILE A 232 -11.59 -6.65 47.55
N PHE A 233 -10.26 -6.54 47.56
CA PHE A 233 -9.48 -6.24 48.76
C PHE A 233 -9.18 -4.73 48.85
N PRO A 234 -9.59 -4.03 49.93
CA PRO A 234 -9.38 -2.58 50.06
C PRO A 234 -7.93 -2.12 49.89
N SER A 235 -6.97 -2.92 50.36
CA SER A 235 -5.54 -2.62 50.27
C SER A 235 -4.97 -2.69 48.85
N SER A 236 -5.56 -3.48 47.95
CA SER A 236 -5.08 -3.67 46.57
C SER A 236 -5.94 -2.97 45.50
N LYS A 237 -7.01 -2.27 45.91
CA LYS A 237 -7.87 -1.48 45.02
C LYS A 237 -7.12 -0.49 44.10
N PRO A 238 -6.05 0.22 44.52
CA PRO A 238 -5.29 1.10 43.62
C PRO A 238 -4.62 0.34 42.46
N ILE A 239 -4.15 -0.89 42.71
CA ILE A 239 -3.51 -1.75 41.70
C ILE A 239 -4.53 -2.18 40.64
N SER A 240 -5.76 -2.50 41.07
CA SER A 240 -6.86 -2.83 40.17
C SER A 240 -7.11 -1.74 39.12
N VAL A 241 -7.19 -0.48 39.56
CA VAL A 241 -7.46 0.67 38.68
C VAL A 241 -6.33 0.86 37.66
N GLN A 242 -5.07 0.68 38.07
CA GLN A 242 -3.92 0.78 37.16
C GLN A 242 -3.92 -0.35 36.11
N LEU A 243 -4.14 -1.59 36.54
CA LEU A 243 -4.21 -2.74 35.62
C LEU A 243 -5.35 -2.59 34.61
N LEU A 244 -6.52 -2.12 35.05
CA LEU A 244 -7.64 -1.83 34.17
C LEU A 244 -7.29 -0.73 33.15
N ALA A 245 -6.60 0.33 33.60
CA ALA A 245 -6.17 1.43 32.75
C ALA A 245 -5.21 0.99 31.63
N TYR A 246 -4.32 0.02 31.88
CA TYR A 246 -3.43 -0.52 30.85
C TYR A 246 -4.16 -1.26 29.71
N VAL A 247 -5.40 -1.69 29.93
CA VAL A 247 -6.23 -2.34 28.90
C VAL A 247 -7.17 -1.34 28.25
N VAL A 248 -7.90 -0.61 29.09
CA VAL A 248 -8.98 0.27 28.66
C VAL A 248 -8.42 1.49 27.93
N ASN A 249 -7.28 2.05 28.36
CA ASN A 249 -6.74 3.27 27.73
C ASN A 249 -6.29 3.03 26.28
N PRO A 250 -5.49 1.99 25.96
CA PRO A 250 -5.16 1.70 24.56
C PRO A 250 -6.40 1.44 23.70
N LEU A 251 -7.37 0.68 24.22
CA LEU A 251 -8.62 0.40 23.50
C LEU A 251 -9.44 1.68 23.26
N LYS A 252 -9.58 2.53 24.28
CA LYS A 252 -10.24 3.85 24.19
C LYS A 252 -9.52 4.73 23.17
N ASN A 253 -8.19 4.77 23.19
CA ASN A 253 -7.40 5.57 22.24
C ASN A 253 -7.60 5.09 20.80
N ILE A 254 -7.63 3.77 20.56
CA ILE A 254 -7.93 3.21 19.24
C ILE A 254 -9.34 3.59 18.80
N LEU A 255 -10.34 3.41 19.66
CA LEU A 255 -11.73 3.78 19.36
C LEU A 255 -11.87 5.27 19.06
N LEU A 256 -11.29 6.15 19.88
CA LEU A 256 -11.30 7.59 19.67
C LEU A 256 -10.60 7.97 18.35
N ALA A 257 -9.46 7.34 18.02
CA ALA A 257 -8.79 7.56 16.75
C ALA A 257 -9.67 7.16 15.56
N LEU A 258 -10.40 6.04 15.65
CA LEU A 258 -11.35 5.62 14.61
C LEU A 258 -12.51 6.61 14.45
N PHE A 259 -13.10 7.09 15.56
CA PHE A 259 -14.16 8.11 15.50
C PHE A 259 -13.64 9.44 14.94
N ASN A 260 -12.46 9.88 15.35
CA ASN A 260 -11.83 11.10 14.84
C ASN A 260 -11.43 10.99 13.36
N PHE A 261 -11.31 9.77 12.81
CA PHE A 261 -11.05 9.54 11.39
C PHE A 261 -12.32 9.62 10.53
N ILE A 262 -13.53 9.55 11.11
CA ILE A 262 -14.79 9.61 10.35
C ILE A 262 -14.90 10.87 9.48
N PRO A 263 -14.62 12.10 9.98
CA PRO A 263 -14.64 13.30 9.15
C PRO A 263 -13.65 13.22 7.97
N ASN A 264 -12.44 12.72 8.20
CA ASN A 264 -11.44 12.54 7.14
C ASN A 264 -11.91 11.54 6.09
N LEU A 265 -12.54 10.44 6.51
CA LEU A 265 -13.11 9.45 5.60
C LEU A 265 -14.21 10.05 4.72
N LEU A 266 -15.07 10.91 5.28
CA LEU A 266 -16.06 11.65 4.50
C LEU A 266 -15.41 12.60 3.50
N THR A 267 -14.37 13.35 3.90
CA THR A 267 -13.63 14.22 2.98
C THR A 267 -12.99 13.43 1.84
N ILE A 268 -12.38 12.28 2.13
CA ILE A 268 -11.82 11.36 1.13
C ILE A 268 -12.92 10.87 0.17
N ALA A 269 -14.09 10.50 0.71
CA ALA A 269 -15.23 10.07 -0.10
C ALA A 269 -15.73 11.19 -1.02
N VAL A 270 -15.79 12.44 -0.54
CA VAL A 270 -16.14 13.62 -1.34
C VAL A 270 -15.11 13.85 -2.45
N ILE A 271 -13.80 13.85 -2.14
CA ILE A 271 -12.73 14.01 -3.12
C ILE A 271 -12.81 12.92 -4.20
N TYR A 272 -13.00 11.66 -3.81
CA TYR A 272 -13.19 10.55 -4.73
C TYR A 272 -14.43 10.76 -5.62
N MET A 273 -15.56 11.18 -5.04
CA MET A 273 -16.80 11.42 -5.78
C MET A 273 -16.62 12.54 -6.81
N VAL A 274 -16.05 13.68 -6.40
CA VAL A 274 -15.74 14.81 -7.29
C VAL A 274 -14.82 14.37 -8.42
N THR A 275 -13.71 13.71 -8.09
CA THR A 275 -12.75 13.21 -9.10
C THR A 275 -13.43 12.25 -10.08
N ARG A 276 -14.26 11.33 -9.59
CA ARG A 276 -15.01 10.39 -10.42
C ARG A 276 -15.94 11.10 -11.41
N TYR A 277 -16.65 12.14 -10.97
CA TYR A 277 -17.51 12.94 -11.86
C TYR A 277 -16.71 13.74 -12.88
N ILE A 278 -15.57 14.31 -12.48
CA ILE A 278 -14.66 15.01 -13.42
C ILE A 278 -14.14 14.02 -14.47
N VAL A 279 -13.66 12.84 -14.07
CA VAL A 279 -13.19 11.80 -15.01
C VAL A 279 -14.32 11.38 -15.96
N LYS A 280 -15.55 11.23 -15.45
CA LYS A 280 -16.73 10.91 -16.27
C LYS A 280 -17.04 12.02 -17.29
N LEU A 281 -16.93 13.29 -16.88
CA LEU A 281 -17.13 14.45 -17.75
C LEU A 281 -16.05 14.52 -18.84
N VAL A 282 -14.77 14.38 -18.48
CA VAL A 282 -13.67 14.38 -19.46
C VAL A 282 -13.82 13.22 -20.44
N LYS A 283 -14.25 12.03 -19.97
CA LYS A 283 -14.52 10.88 -20.85
C LYS A 283 -15.62 11.22 -21.86
N PHE A 284 -16.71 11.83 -21.39
CA PHE A 284 -17.82 12.23 -22.23
C PHE A 284 -17.36 13.22 -23.32
N LEU A 285 -16.65 14.29 -22.94
CA LEU A 285 -16.11 15.25 -23.90
C LEU A 285 -15.16 14.59 -24.92
N ALA A 286 -14.27 13.71 -24.45
CA ALA A 286 -13.36 12.99 -25.34
C ALA A 286 -14.10 12.05 -26.30
N SER A 287 -15.18 11.39 -25.87
CA SER A 287 -15.99 10.58 -26.78
C SER A 287 -16.70 11.43 -27.82
N GLU A 288 -17.24 12.60 -27.46
CA GLU A 288 -17.91 13.49 -28.42
C GLU A 288 -16.93 14.01 -29.49
N ILE A 289 -15.69 14.35 -29.09
CA ILE A 289 -14.64 14.75 -30.03
C ILE A 289 -14.22 13.57 -30.93
N ALA A 290 -14.12 12.35 -30.37
CA ALA A 290 -13.75 11.16 -31.12
C ALA A 290 -14.79 10.80 -32.21
N HIS A 291 -16.08 11.00 -31.93
CA HIS A 291 -17.16 10.78 -32.90
C HIS A 291 -17.37 11.96 -33.85
N GLY A 292 -16.62 13.05 -33.70
CA GLY A 292 -16.71 14.23 -34.56
C GLY A 292 -17.92 15.14 -34.29
N ALA A 293 -18.66 14.91 -33.20
CA ALA A 293 -19.78 15.76 -32.80
C ALA A 293 -19.32 17.14 -32.31
N ILE A 294 -18.11 17.21 -31.75
CA ILE A 294 -17.44 18.44 -31.33
C ILE A 294 -16.11 18.53 -32.08
N THR A 295 -15.96 19.52 -32.96
CA THR A 295 -14.70 19.80 -33.66
C THR A 295 -13.94 20.91 -32.94
N LEU A 296 -12.75 20.62 -32.46
CA LEU A 296 -11.83 21.59 -31.89
C LEU A 296 -10.76 21.94 -32.94
N GLY A 297 -10.55 23.23 -33.20
CA GLY A 297 -9.54 23.69 -34.16
C GLY A 297 -8.15 23.16 -33.81
N GLY A 298 -7.50 22.48 -34.77
CA GLY A 298 -6.16 21.89 -34.58
C GLY A 298 -6.11 20.60 -33.75
N PHE A 299 -7.25 20.07 -33.29
CA PHE A 299 -7.30 18.81 -32.54
C PHE A 299 -7.96 17.70 -33.35
N TYR A 300 -7.20 16.66 -33.67
CA TYR A 300 -7.71 15.54 -34.45
C TYR A 300 -8.56 14.59 -33.58
N PRO A 301 -9.67 14.04 -34.11
CA PRO A 301 -10.50 13.08 -33.38
C PRO A 301 -9.72 11.88 -32.80
N GLU A 302 -8.68 11.44 -33.52
CA GLU A 302 -7.79 10.34 -33.11
C GLU A 302 -7.02 10.61 -31.81
N TRP A 303 -6.84 11.88 -31.44
CA TRP A 303 -6.17 12.26 -30.20
C TRP A 303 -7.07 12.19 -28.97
N ALA A 304 -8.40 12.24 -29.15
CA ALA A 304 -9.33 12.39 -28.05
C ALA A 304 -9.20 11.30 -26.98
N MET A 305 -9.18 10.03 -27.40
CA MET A 305 -9.06 8.89 -26.49
C MET A 305 -7.68 8.78 -25.81
N PRO A 306 -6.55 8.94 -26.53
CA PRO A 306 -5.23 9.07 -25.92
C PRO A 306 -5.14 10.21 -24.90
N THR A 307 -5.61 11.41 -25.25
CA THR A 307 -5.61 12.58 -24.35
C THR A 307 -6.45 12.33 -23.11
N TYR A 308 -7.63 11.72 -23.25
CA TYR A 308 -8.44 11.29 -22.10
C TYR A 308 -7.69 10.36 -21.16
N ASN A 309 -6.99 9.35 -21.68
CA ASN A 309 -6.24 8.41 -20.85
C ASN A 309 -5.13 9.11 -20.06
N ILE A 310 -4.42 10.08 -20.68
CA ILE A 310 -3.42 10.90 -20.00
C ILE A 310 -4.06 11.73 -18.88
N ILE A 311 -5.12 12.48 -19.21
CA ILE A 311 -5.82 13.32 -18.23
C ILE A 311 -6.39 12.47 -17.08
N ARG A 312 -6.96 11.30 -17.38
CA ARG A 312 -7.47 10.36 -16.37
C ARG A 312 -6.39 9.93 -15.38
N VAL A 313 -5.19 9.60 -15.87
CA VAL A 313 -4.06 9.23 -15.00
C VAL A 313 -3.65 10.43 -14.14
N LEU A 314 -3.54 11.62 -14.72
CA LEU A 314 -3.20 12.85 -14.00
C LEU A 314 -4.25 13.20 -12.93
N LEU A 315 -5.54 13.06 -13.23
CA LEU A 315 -6.62 13.30 -12.28
C LEU A 315 -6.57 12.33 -11.09
N TYR A 316 -6.27 11.04 -11.34
CA TYR A 316 -6.10 10.09 -10.23
C TYR A 316 -4.83 10.36 -9.42
N ALA A 317 -3.71 10.70 -10.07
CA ALA A 317 -2.49 11.09 -9.37
C ALA A 317 -2.74 12.32 -8.48
N PHE A 318 -3.40 13.34 -9.02
CA PHE A 318 -3.81 14.53 -8.27
C PHE A 318 -4.75 14.19 -7.11
N MET A 319 -5.74 13.32 -7.34
CA MET A 319 -6.64 12.82 -6.28
C MET A 319 -5.85 12.17 -5.14
N PHE A 320 -4.86 11.32 -5.43
CA PHE A 320 -4.01 10.72 -4.40
C PHE A 320 -3.23 11.77 -3.60
N VAL A 321 -2.67 12.79 -4.27
CA VAL A 321 -1.97 13.89 -3.61
C VAL A 321 -2.91 14.66 -2.68
N VAL A 322 -4.13 14.95 -3.12
CA VAL A 322 -5.13 15.67 -2.32
C VAL A 322 -5.66 14.82 -1.16
N ILE A 323 -5.78 13.50 -1.33
CA ILE A 323 -6.19 12.56 -0.27
C ILE A 323 -5.09 12.39 0.80
N PHE A 324 -3.82 12.49 0.41
CA PHE A 324 -2.68 12.14 1.26
C PHE A 324 -2.71 12.74 2.67
N PRO A 325 -2.98 14.05 2.88
CA PRO A 325 -3.03 14.64 4.23
C PRO A 325 -4.12 14.04 5.13
N TYR A 326 -5.20 13.52 4.56
CA TYR A 326 -6.32 12.95 5.30
C TYR A 326 -6.09 11.51 5.76
N LEU A 327 -5.01 10.86 5.31
CA LEU A 327 -4.66 9.50 5.72
C LEU A 327 -4.15 9.46 7.18
N PRO A 328 -4.46 8.41 7.95
CA PRO A 328 -4.01 8.31 9.33
C PRO A 328 -2.48 8.23 9.39
N GLY A 329 -1.86 9.15 10.14
CA GLY A 329 -0.42 9.20 10.32
C GLY A 329 0.35 9.96 9.23
N SER A 330 -0.33 10.59 8.27
CA SER A 330 0.23 11.44 7.19
C SER A 330 1.16 12.55 7.70
N ASP A 331 0.87 13.10 8.88
CA ASP A 331 1.65 14.15 9.52
C ASP A 331 2.95 13.64 10.18
N THR A 332 3.13 12.32 10.29
CA THR A 332 4.30 11.75 10.96
C THR A 332 5.50 11.67 10.02
N LYS A 333 6.69 12.03 10.53
CA LYS A 333 7.95 11.93 9.77
C LYS A 333 8.23 10.52 9.26
N ALA A 334 7.86 9.50 10.03
CA ALA A 334 8.03 8.10 9.65
C ALA A 334 7.18 7.75 8.42
N PHE A 335 5.89 8.12 8.42
CA PHE A 335 4.99 7.86 7.30
C PHE A 335 5.42 8.61 6.03
N GLN A 336 5.83 9.88 6.18
CA GLN A 336 6.37 10.68 5.08
C GLN A 336 7.65 10.05 4.52
N GLY A 337 8.59 9.64 5.38
CA GLY A 337 9.82 8.97 4.96
C GLY A 337 9.58 7.68 4.19
N VAL A 338 8.65 6.83 4.68
CA VAL A 338 8.27 5.59 3.97
C VAL A 338 7.62 5.90 2.64
N THR A 339 6.73 6.89 2.58
CA THR A 339 6.06 7.28 1.32
C THR A 339 7.06 7.80 0.29
N VAL A 340 8.00 8.67 0.69
CA VAL A 340 9.06 9.17 -0.18
C VAL A 340 9.94 8.04 -0.68
N PHE A 341 10.35 7.12 0.21
CA PHE A 341 11.12 5.95 -0.16
C PHE A 341 10.40 5.06 -1.18
N LEU A 342 9.11 4.78 -0.96
CA LEU A 342 8.27 4.04 -1.92
C LEU A 342 8.15 4.77 -3.26
N GLY A 343 8.02 6.09 -3.24
CA GLY A 343 7.99 6.92 -4.45
C GLY A 343 9.28 6.82 -5.26
N ILE A 344 10.44 6.88 -4.61
CA ILE A 344 11.75 6.69 -5.26
C ILE A 344 11.86 5.28 -5.84
N LEU A 345 11.50 4.25 -5.06
CA LEU A 345 11.55 2.85 -5.49
C LEU A 345 10.68 2.63 -6.74
N PHE A 346 9.45 3.16 -6.73
CA PHE A 346 8.54 3.09 -7.87
C PHE A 346 9.09 3.85 -9.09
N SER A 347 9.65 5.05 -8.88
CA SER A 347 10.23 5.86 -9.96
C SER A 347 11.42 5.16 -10.63
N LEU A 348 12.33 4.58 -9.85
CA LEU A 348 13.50 3.87 -10.37
C LEU A 348 13.08 2.60 -11.13
N GLY A 349 12.17 1.81 -10.55
CA GLY A 349 11.65 0.58 -11.17
C GLY A 349 10.81 0.82 -12.43
N SER A 350 10.18 1.99 -12.55
CA SER A 350 9.27 2.31 -13.67
C SER A 350 9.94 3.08 -14.81
N SER A 351 11.24 3.37 -14.75
CA SER A 351 11.95 4.20 -15.73
C SER A 351 11.75 3.77 -17.19
N SER A 352 11.88 2.47 -17.49
CA SER A 352 11.67 1.93 -18.84
C SER A 352 10.21 2.01 -19.30
N ALA A 353 9.26 1.74 -18.41
CA ALA A 353 7.83 1.88 -18.72
C ALA A 353 7.48 3.34 -19.01
N ILE A 354 7.96 4.28 -18.19
CA ILE A 354 7.75 5.72 -18.37
C ILE A 354 8.37 6.19 -19.70
N SER A 355 9.59 5.75 -20.03
CA SER A 355 10.24 6.07 -21.30
C SER A 355 9.39 5.64 -22.51
N ASN A 356 8.89 4.40 -22.49
CA ASN A 356 7.99 3.91 -23.53
C ASN A 356 6.65 4.65 -23.57
N MET A 357 6.07 4.99 -22.41
CA MET A 357 4.84 5.79 -22.33
C MET A 357 5.03 7.17 -22.97
N VAL A 358 6.10 7.88 -22.60
CA VAL A 358 6.43 9.20 -23.16
C VAL A 358 6.63 9.07 -24.67
N ALA A 359 7.36 8.06 -25.14
CA ALA A 359 7.54 7.82 -26.56
C ALA A 359 6.21 7.54 -27.28
N GLY A 360 5.32 6.73 -26.70
CA GLY A 360 3.99 6.47 -27.24
C GLY A 360 3.12 7.74 -27.34
N ILE A 361 3.21 8.63 -26.35
CA ILE A 361 2.53 9.94 -26.37
C ILE A 361 3.06 10.79 -27.53
N VAL A 362 4.38 10.91 -27.67
CA VAL A 362 5.02 11.68 -28.75
C VAL A 362 4.63 11.13 -30.12
N LEU A 363 4.72 9.81 -30.32
CA LEU A 363 4.32 9.15 -31.57
C LEU A 363 2.84 9.36 -31.90
N THR A 364 1.97 9.43 -30.89
CA THR A 364 0.53 9.69 -31.07
C THR A 364 0.28 11.09 -31.64
N TYR A 365 0.98 12.11 -31.13
CA TYR A 365 0.81 13.50 -31.56
C TYR A 365 1.57 13.83 -32.84
N MET A 366 2.79 13.32 -33.03
CA MET A 366 3.55 13.50 -34.27
C MET A 366 2.95 12.73 -35.45
N ARG A 367 2.25 11.62 -35.16
CA ARG A 367 1.55 10.77 -36.14
C ARG A 367 2.44 10.39 -37.35
N PRO A 368 3.68 9.87 -37.16
CA PRO A 368 4.55 9.47 -38.25
C PRO A 368 4.00 8.26 -39.05
N TYR A 369 3.04 7.53 -38.47
CA TYR A 369 2.30 6.45 -39.09
C TYR A 369 0.93 6.25 -38.42
N LYS A 370 0.05 5.53 -39.11
CA LYS A 370 -1.31 5.18 -38.68
C LYS A 370 -1.49 3.66 -38.62
N ILE A 371 -2.55 3.21 -37.95
CA ILE A 371 -2.95 1.80 -38.02
C ILE A 371 -3.28 1.49 -39.48
N GLY A 372 -2.77 0.37 -39.99
CA GLY A 372 -2.87 -0.05 -41.38
C GLY A 372 -1.74 0.45 -42.30
N ASP A 373 -0.85 1.33 -41.83
CA ASP A 373 0.32 1.71 -42.62
C ASP A 373 1.36 0.58 -42.64
N ARG A 374 1.93 0.30 -43.82
CA ARG A 374 3.18 -0.46 -44.00
C ARG A 374 4.36 0.42 -43.62
N ILE A 375 5.15 0.01 -42.63
CA ILE A 375 6.35 0.71 -42.18
C ILE A 375 7.55 -0.24 -42.03
N LYS A 376 8.76 0.32 -42.06
CA LYS A 376 10.00 -0.33 -41.63
C LYS A 376 10.59 0.39 -40.42
N VAL A 377 10.85 -0.35 -39.35
CA VAL A 377 11.49 0.12 -38.12
C VAL A 377 12.69 -0.77 -37.83
N GLY A 378 13.89 -0.21 -37.91
CA GLY A 378 15.12 -1.02 -37.94
C GLY A 378 15.05 -2.03 -39.10
N GLU A 379 15.27 -3.31 -38.80
CA GLU A 379 15.19 -4.39 -39.81
C GLU A 379 13.79 -4.97 -39.99
N VAL A 380 12.82 -4.57 -39.16
CA VAL A 380 11.46 -5.13 -39.20
C VAL A 380 10.60 -4.33 -40.15
N THR A 381 10.04 -4.99 -41.16
CA THR A 381 9.04 -4.42 -42.08
C THR A 381 7.70 -5.12 -41.88
N GLY A 382 6.63 -4.34 -41.68
CA GLY A 382 5.31 -4.90 -41.43
C GLY A 382 4.20 -3.84 -41.46
N ASP A 383 2.96 -4.31 -41.40
CA ASP A 383 1.77 -3.47 -41.33
C ASP A 383 1.43 -3.16 -39.86
N VAL A 384 1.17 -1.90 -39.53
CA VAL A 384 0.81 -1.49 -38.17
C VAL A 384 -0.57 -2.03 -37.81
N VAL A 385 -0.63 -3.02 -36.93
CA VAL A 385 -1.90 -3.63 -36.49
C VAL A 385 -2.47 -2.92 -35.27
N GLU A 386 -1.59 -2.55 -34.35
CA GLU A 386 -1.98 -2.00 -33.05
C GLU A 386 -0.95 -0.99 -32.57
N LYS A 387 -1.41 0.09 -31.95
CA LYS A 387 -0.58 1.03 -31.21
C LYS A 387 -1.13 1.23 -29.81
N ASN A 388 -0.32 0.91 -28.81
CA ASN A 388 -0.59 1.10 -27.41
C ASN A 388 0.36 2.15 -26.83
N LEU A 389 0.14 2.51 -25.56
CA LEU A 389 0.96 3.50 -24.88
C LEU A 389 2.43 3.04 -24.74
N LEU A 390 2.67 1.73 -24.63
CA LEU A 390 4.01 1.17 -24.40
C LEU A 390 4.67 0.62 -25.67
N VAL A 391 3.88 0.09 -26.59
CA VAL A 391 4.37 -0.70 -27.72
C VAL A 391 3.53 -0.46 -28.98
N THR A 392 4.14 -0.71 -30.12
CA THR A 392 3.47 -0.81 -31.42
C THR A 392 3.65 -2.23 -31.96
N ARG A 393 2.57 -2.83 -32.48
CA ARG A 393 2.61 -4.18 -33.05
C ARG A 393 2.55 -4.11 -34.57
N LEU A 394 3.52 -4.75 -35.22
CA LEU A 394 3.61 -4.88 -36.67
C LEU A 394 3.30 -6.32 -37.07
N ARG A 395 2.58 -6.52 -38.18
CA ARG A 395 2.39 -7.83 -38.79
C ARG A 395 3.22 -7.94 -40.06
N THR A 396 4.08 -8.94 -40.15
CA THR A 396 4.89 -9.19 -41.34
C THR A 396 4.07 -9.87 -42.44
N ILE A 397 4.60 -9.89 -43.67
CA ILE A 397 4.01 -10.66 -44.78
C ILE A 397 3.96 -12.17 -44.52
N LYS A 398 4.73 -12.64 -43.53
CA LYS A 398 4.75 -14.05 -43.09
C LYS A 398 3.75 -14.31 -41.95
N ASN A 399 2.86 -13.36 -41.66
CA ASN A 399 1.87 -13.41 -40.57
C ASN A 399 2.50 -13.47 -39.16
N GLU A 400 3.70 -12.92 -38.98
CA GLU A 400 4.32 -12.81 -37.65
C GLU A 400 3.90 -11.49 -37.00
N ASP A 401 3.37 -11.54 -35.77
CA ASP A 401 3.08 -10.33 -35.00
C ASP A 401 4.28 -9.93 -34.13
N ILE A 402 4.97 -8.87 -34.52
CA ILE A 402 6.17 -8.35 -33.86
C ILE A 402 5.80 -7.16 -32.97
N THR A 403 6.19 -7.21 -31.70
CA THR A 403 5.95 -6.14 -30.73
C THR A 403 7.21 -5.29 -30.56
N ILE A 404 7.12 -4.00 -30.85
CA ILE A 404 8.24 -3.07 -30.79
C ILE A 404 7.97 -2.04 -29.68
N PRO A 405 8.90 -1.85 -28.72
CA PRO A 405 8.80 -0.79 -27.73
C PRO A 405 8.77 0.59 -28.39
N ASN A 406 7.86 1.46 -27.94
CA ASN A 406 7.71 2.79 -28.53
C ASN A 406 8.98 3.64 -28.41
N ALA A 407 9.75 3.47 -27.32
CA ALA A 407 11.03 4.16 -27.15
C ALA A 407 12.02 3.83 -28.26
N THR A 408 12.07 2.58 -28.74
CA THR A 408 12.93 2.14 -29.84
C THR A 408 12.54 2.80 -31.16
N ILE A 409 11.23 2.91 -31.42
CA ILE A 409 10.71 3.56 -32.63
C ILE A 409 11.06 5.04 -32.63
N LEU A 410 10.91 5.71 -31.48
CA LEU A 410 11.19 7.14 -31.36
C LEU A 410 12.70 7.45 -31.44
N SER A 411 13.57 6.57 -30.91
CA SER A 411 15.02 6.75 -30.95
C SER A 411 15.65 6.39 -32.30
N GLY A 412 14.99 5.55 -33.10
CA GLY A 412 15.48 5.06 -34.39
C GLY A 412 14.90 5.82 -35.57
N HIS A 413 15.31 5.44 -36.78
CA HIS A 413 14.66 5.89 -38.01
C HIS A 413 13.47 4.98 -38.34
N THR A 414 12.41 5.57 -38.87
CA THR A 414 11.21 4.85 -39.35
C THR A 414 10.95 5.24 -40.79
N VAL A 415 10.79 4.25 -41.67
CA VAL A 415 10.40 4.46 -43.06
C VAL A 415 8.91 4.14 -43.21
N ASN A 416 8.11 5.10 -43.66
CA ASN A 416 6.69 4.89 -43.93
C ASN A 416 6.46 4.75 -45.45
N TYR A 417 6.08 3.56 -45.89
CA TYR A 417 5.85 3.26 -47.31
C TYR A 417 4.45 3.67 -47.78
N THR A 418 3.53 3.95 -46.86
CA THR A 418 2.10 4.10 -47.18
C THR A 418 1.68 5.55 -47.41
N THR A 419 2.30 6.50 -46.69
CA THR A 419 1.89 7.92 -46.76
C THR A 419 2.06 8.49 -48.17
N MET A 420 3.21 8.26 -48.79
CA MET A 420 3.47 8.72 -50.17
C MET A 420 2.77 7.85 -51.22
N ALA A 421 2.60 6.54 -50.97
CA ALA A 421 1.87 5.65 -51.88
C ALA A 421 0.45 6.14 -52.22
N LYS A 422 -0.24 6.74 -51.26
CA LYS A 422 -1.60 7.27 -51.43
C LYS A 422 -1.68 8.63 -52.14
N THR A 423 -0.56 9.33 -52.30
CA THR A 423 -0.52 10.70 -52.81
C THR A 423 0.27 10.77 -54.11
N THR A 424 1.60 10.80 -54.02
CA THR A 424 2.51 10.90 -55.17
C THR A 424 2.82 9.54 -55.81
N GLY A 425 2.57 8.44 -55.09
CA GLY A 425 2.95 7.08 -55.46
C GLY A 425 4.29 6.68 -54.82
N LEU A 426 4.37 5.42 -54.37
CA LEU A 426 5.59 4.83 -53.84
C LEU A 426 6.43 4.32 -54.99
N ILE A 427 7.69 4.72 -55.07
CA ILE A 427 8.61 4.20 -56.08
C ILE A 427 9.16 2.86 -55.60
N LEU A 428 8.87 1.81 -56.37
CA LEU A 428 9.60 0.55 -56.30
C LEU A 428 10.72 0.61 -57.33
N ASN A 429 11.93 0.24 -56.90
CA ASN A 429 13.07 0.18 -57.79
C ASN A 429 13.74 -1.19 -57.80
N THR A 430 14.24 -1.58 -58.96
CA THR A 430 15.05 -2.78 -59.15
C THR A 430 16.11 -2.50 -60.21
N THR A 431 17.30 -3.08 -60.04
CA THR A 431 18.41 -2.90 -60.96
C THR A 431 18.64 -4.18 -61.76
N VAL A 432 18.89 -4.04 -63.06
CA VAL A 432 19.40 -5.10 -63.92
C VAL A 432 20.68 -4.64 -64.61
N THR A 433 21.58 -5.58 -64.89
CA THR A 433 22.85 -5.33 -65.57
C THR A 433 22.80 -5.89 -66.98
N ILE A 434 23.08 -5.07 -67.99
CA ILE A 434 23.02 -5.46 -69.41
C ILE A 434 24.33 -5.06 -70.10
N GLY A 435 24.83 -5.93 -70.98
CA GLY A 435 26.08 -5.71 -71.72
C GLY A 435 26.07 -4.48 -72.62
N TYR A 436 27.26 -3.98 -72.96
CA TYR A 436 27.44 -2.81 -73.83
C TYR A 436 27.11 -3.08 -75.30
N ASP A 437 26.95 -4.34 -75.68
CA ASP A 437 26.55 -4.82 -76.99
C ASP A 437 25.08 -4.50 -77.32
N VAL A 438 24.26 -4.18 -76.32
CA VAL A 438 22.84 -3.82 -76.48
C VAL A 438 22.67 -2.29 -76.43
N PRO A 439 22.00 -1.67 -77.43
CA PRO A 439 21.69 -0.24 -77.38
C PRO A 439 20.86 0.12 -76.13
N TRP A 440 21.31 1.13 -75.37
CA TRP A 440 20.67 1.52 -74.11
C TRP A 440 19.20 1.93 -74.27
N GLN A 441 18.83 2.47 -75.43
CA GLN A 441 17.43 2.84 -75.74
C GLN A 441 16.53 1.61 -75.76
N THR A 442 17.03 0.48 -76.30
CA THR A 442 16.32 -0.80 -76.29
C THR A 442 16.12 -1.27 -74.87
N VAL A 443 17.17 -1.22 -74.04
CA VAL A 443 17.09 -1.61 -72.62
C VAL A 443 16.05 -0.75 -71.86
N HIS A 444 16.07 0.57 -72.06
CA HIS A 444 15.07 1.47 -71.48
C HIS A 444 13.65 1.11 -71.90
N HIS A 445 13.43 0.88 -73.20
CA HIS A 445 12.12 0.51 -73.73
C HIS A 445 11.60 -0.81 -73.14
N LEU A 446 12.46 -1.83 -73.05
CA LEU A 446 12.09 -3.14 -72.50
C LEU A 446 11.76 -3.06 -71.01
N LEU A 447 12.55 -2.33 -70.22
CA LEU A 447 12.29 -2.15 -68.79
C LEU A 447 10.99 -1.37 -68.52
N ILE A 448 10.74 -0.31 -69.30
CA ILE A 448 9.48 0.45 -69.22
C ILE A 448 8.30 -0.43 -69.59
N SER A 449 8.40 -1.19 -70.69
CA SER A 449 7.35 -2.12 -71.14
C SER A 449 7.07 -3.21 -70.10
N ALA A 450 8.11 -3.71 -69.43
CA ALA A 450 7.97 -4.69 -68.34
C ALA A 450 7.25 -4.09 -67.11
N ALA A 451 7.56 -2.84 -66.75
CA ALA A 451 6.84 -2.13 -65.69
C ALA A 451 5.36 -1.90 -66.04
N GLU A 452 5.06 -1.48 -67.26
CA GLU A 452 3.69 -1.23 -67.72
C GLU A 452 2.85 -2.52 -67.79
N ALA A 453 3.48 -3.67 -68.06
CA ALA A 453 2.84 -4.99 -68.03
C ALA A 453 2.62 -5.53 -66.61
N SER A 454 3.19 -4.91 -65.57
CA SER A 454 3.17 -5.42 -64.20
C SER A 454 1.94 -4.96 -63.41
N GLU A 455 1.08 -5.91 -63.03
CA GLU A 455 -0.10 -5.62 -62.20
C GLU A 455 0.30 -5.03 -60.84
N GLY A 456 -0.25 -3.84 -60.53
CA GLY A 456 0.02 -3.10 -59.30
C GLY A 456 0.99 -1.92 -59.49
N ILE A 457 1.57 -1.76 -60.67
CA ILE A 457 2.27 -0.54 -61.10
C ILE A 457 1.26 0.48 -61.64
N SER A 458 1.47 1.76 -61.30
CA SER A 458 0.62 2.87 -61.71
C SER A 458 1.00 3.31 -63.13
N ALA A 459 0.01 3.58 -63.97
CA ALA A 459 0.24 4.09 -65.33
C ALA A 459 0.67 5.56 -65.35
N ASP A 460 0.24 6.34 -64.34
CA ASP A 460 0.61 7.74 -64.12
C ASP A 460 0.93 7.94 -62.63
N PRO A 461 2.14 8.40 -62.24
CA PRO A 461 3.28 8.77 -63.10
C PRO A 461 3.91 7.60 -63.84
N LYS A 462 4.44 7.86 -65.04
CA LYS A 462 5.10 6.84 -65.87
C LYS A 462 6.37 6.29 -65.20
N PRO A 463 6.68 5.00 -65.37
CA PRO A 463 7.95 4.44 -64.93
C PRO A 463 9.12 5.05 -65.71
N PHE A 464 10.30 5.09 -65.08
CA PHE A 464 11.51 5.63 -65.67
C PHE A 464 12.72 4.76 -65.34
N VAL A 465 13.76 4.84 -66.16
CA VAL A 465 14.99 4.07 -66.01
C VAL A 465 16.15 5.03 -65.80
N LEU A 466 16.95 4.76 -64.76
CA LEU A 466 18.21 5.45 -64.49
C LEU A 466 19.37 4.52 -64.83
N GLN A 467 20.38 5.03 -65.53
CA GLN A 467 21.68 4.36 -65.61
C GLN A 467 22.47 4.75 -64.36
N THR A 468 22.56 3.84 -63.40
CA THR A 468 23.17 4.15 -62.09
C THR A 468 24.68 4.06 -62.13
N GLU A 469 25.21 3.10 -62.90
CA GLU A 469 26.65 2.80 -62.98
C GLU A 469 27.01 2.28 -64.38
N LEU A 470 28.19 2.67 -64.86
CA LEU A 470 28.85 2.09 -66.04
C LEU A 470 29.96 1.16 -65.54
N ASN A 471 29.69 -0.14 -65.48
CA ASN A 471 30.63 -1.15 -64.95
C ASN A 471 31.62 -1.58 -66.05
N ASP A 472 32.61 -2.40 -65.68
CA ASP A 472 33.66 -2.86 -66.60
C ASP A 472 33.11 -3.59 -67.85
N PHE A 473 32.03 -4.36 -67.69
CA PHE A 473 31.48 -5.22 -68.76
C PHE A 473 29.98 -5.02 -69.03
N ASN A 474 29.30 -4.16 -68.28
CA ASN A 474 27.86 -3.93 -68.41
C ASN A 474 27.46 -2.56 -67.87
N VAL A 475 26.24 -2.13 -68.16
CA VAL A 475 25.61 -0.95 -67.56
C VAL A 475 24.56 -1.40 -66.56
N SER A 476 24.52 -0.74 -65.40
CA SER A 476 23.49 -0.95 -64.38
C SER A 476 22.30 -0.04 -64.65
N TYR A 477 21.16 -0.64 -65.02
CA TYR A 477 19.90 0.05 -65.26
C TYR A 477 18.95 -0.17 -64.10
N GLN A 478 18.63 0.91 -63.38
CA GLN A 478 17.63 0.91 -62.32
C GLN A 478 16.26 1.35 -62.87
N LEU A 479 15.35 0.39 -62.97
CA LEU A 479 13.95 0.63 -63.23
C LEU A 479 13.27 1.18 -61.98
N ASN A 480 12.58 2.31 -62.11
CA ASN A 480 11.81 2.96 -61.06
C ASN A 480 10.34 3.04 -61.50
N ALA A 481 9.45 2.42 -60.74
CA ALA A 481 8.03 2.30 -61.07
C ALA A 481 7.15 2.64 -59.86
N TYR A 482 6.07 3.40 -60.09
CA TYR A 482 5.19 3.90 -59.02
C TYR A 482 4.12 2.88 -58.65
N THR A 483 3.80 2.74 -57.37
CA THR A 483 2.67 1.94 -56.88
C THR A 483 1.90 2.67 -55.78
N ALA A 484 0.59 2.47 -55.74
CA ALA A 484 -0.25 2.87 -54.61
C ALA A 484 -0.39 1.76 -53.55
N LEU A 485 0.03 0.53 -53.86
CA LEU A 485 -0.22 -0.67 -53.07
C LEU A 485 0.99 -1.04 -52.20
N SER A 486 1.28 -0.22 -51.18
CA SER A 486 2.41 -0.42 -50.26
C SER A 486 2.38 -1.75 -49.49
N ASN A 487 1.21 -2.36 -49.31
CA ASN A 487 1.07 -3.66 -48.68
C ASN A 487 1.43 -4.83 -49.62
N GLN A 488 1.42 -4.63 -50.94
CA GLN A 488 1.69 -5.68 -51.94
C GLN A 488 3.08 -5.60 -52.56
N MET A 489 3.97 -4.75 -52.03
CA MET A 489 5.31 -4.50 -52.60
C MET A 489 6.06 -5.79 -52.98
N ALA A 490 6.11 -6.78 -52.10
CA ALA A 490 6.83 -8.04 -52.37
C ALA A 490 6.25 -8.81 -53.57
N VAL A 491 4.91 -8.81 -53.72
CA VAL A 491 4.23 -9.45 -54.85
C VAL A 491 4.46 -8.67 -56.14
N ILE A 492 4.40 -7.34 -56.07
CA ILE A 492 4.66 -6.47 -57.21
C ILE A 492 6.10 -6.62 -57.69
N TYR A 493 7.08 -6.67 -56.77
CA TYR A 493 8.47 -6.96 -57.11
C TYR A 493 8.63 -8.28 -57.87
N SER A 494 8.01 -9.35 -57.36
CA SER A 494 8.05 -10.66 -58.02
C SER A 494 7.49 -10.61 -59.44
N ARG A 495 6.37 -9.90 -59.66
CA ARG A 495 5.76 -9.75 -60.99
C ARG A 495 6.61 -8.88 -61.91
N LEU A 496 7.19 -7.80 -61.37
CA LEU A 496 8.09 -6.93 -62.11
C LEU A 496 9.29 -7.71 -62.62
N HIS A 497 9.90 -8.56 -61.78
CA HIS A 497 11.02 -9.41 -62.18
C HIS A 497 10.64 -10.46 -63.22
N GLN A 498 9.43 -11.03 -63.15
CA GLN A 498 8.92 -11.95 -64.17
C GLN A 498 8.76 -11.24 -65.53
N ASN A 499 8.07 -10.10 -65.55
CA ASN A 499 7.85 -9.33 -66.77
C ASN A 499 9.14 -8.79 -67.38
N ILE A 500 10.15 -8.45 -66.56
CA ILE A 500 11.48 -8.09 -67.06
C ILE A 500 12.11 -9.27 -67.80
N GLN A 501 12.09 -10.47 -67.22
CA GLN A 501 12.62 -11.67 -67.89
C GLN A 501 11.88 -11.96 -69.19
N ASP A 502 10.55 -11.92 -69.17
CA ASP A 502 9.72 -12.19 -70.35
C ASP A 502 10.00 -11.19 -71.47
N LYS A 503 9.99 -9.88 -71.18
CA LYS A 503 10.21 -8.83 -72.20
C LYS A 503 11.60 -8.84 -72.79
N PHE A 504 12.62 -9.13 -71.99
CA PHE A 504 13.99 -9.25 -72.49
C PHE A 504 14.17 -10.48 -73.37
N ASN A 505 13.61 -11.63 -72.96
CA ASN A 505 13.64 -12.86 -73.74
C ASN A 505 12.88 -12.73 -75.07
N GLU A 506 11.68 -12.14 -75.07
CA GLU A 506 10.89 -11.84 -76.28
C GLU A 506 11.67 -10.98 -77.29
N ALA A 507 12.53 -10.09 -76.81
CA ALA A 507 13.34 -9.20 -77.63
C ALA A 507 14.71 -9.78 -78.01
N GLY A 508 15.03 -11.01 -77.59
CA GLY A 508 16.33 -11.65 -77.81
C GLY A 508 17.48 -10.98 -77.09
N VAL A 509 17.21 -10.24 -76.01
CA VAL A 509 18.22 -9.56 -75.18
C VAL A 509 18.54 -10.43 -73.98
N GLU A 510 19.79 -10.88 -73.87
CA GLU A 510 20.24 -11.70 -72.76
C GLU A 510 20.48 -10.84 -71.50
N ILE A 511 19.84 -11.22 -70.39
CA ILE A 511 20.13 -10.63 -69.07
C ILE A 511 21.39 -11.29 -68.53
N MET A 512 22.51 -10.57 -68.58
CA MET A 512 23.79 -11.10 -68.13
C MET A 512 23.87 -11.12 -66.60
N SER A 513 24.19 -12.29 -66.05
CA SER A 513 24.69 -12.41 -64.68
C SER A 513 26.22 -12.29 -64.72
N PRO A 514 26.86 -11.48 -63.87
CA PRO A 514 28.32 -11.44 -63.81
C PRO A 514 28.85 -12.80 -63.35
N HIS A 515 29.24 -13.65 -64.28
CA HIS A 515 29.96 -14.88 -63.98
C HIS A 515 31.47 -14.62 -64.08
N TYR A 516 32.16 -14.71 -62.95
CA TYR A 516 33.57 -15.07 -62.94
C TYR A 516 33.68 -16.51 -63.47
N THR A 517 34.09 -16.68 -64.73
CA THR A 517 34.63 -17.97 -65.16
C THR A 517 36.07 -18.04 -64.68
N SER A 518 36.30 -18.68 -63.52
CA SER A 518 37.65 -19.17 -63.22
C SER A 518 37.89 -20.38 -64.12
N LEU A 519 38.69 -20.22 -65.17
CA LEU A 519 39.31 -21.37 -65.84
C LEU A 519 40.19 -22.07 -64.80
N ARG A 520 39.66 -23.14 -64.21
CA ARG A 520 40.43 -24.02 -63.34
C ARG A 520 41.39 -24.77 -64.24
N ASP A 521 42.65 -24.39 -64.20
CA ASP A 521 43.74 -25.25 -64.65
C ASP A 521 43.53 -26.63 -64.00
N GLY A 522 43.25 -27.64 -64.84
CA GLY A 522 43.00 -29.02 -64.44
C GLY A 522 44.23 -29.78 -63.91
N ASN A 523 45.32 -29.10 -63.55
CA ASN A 523 46.58 -29.76 -63.19
C ASN A 523 46.55 -30.52 -61.84
N HIS A 524 45.53 -30.38 -60.99
CA HIS A 524 45.32 -31.30 -59.86
C HIS A 524 43.87 -31.35 -59.36
N ILE A 525 43.33 -32.56 -59.23
CA ILE A 525 42.05 -32.80 -58.53
C ILE A 525 42.23 -32.41 -57.04
N GLN A 526 41.30 -31.61 -56.48
CA GLN A 526 41.34 -31.19 -55.06
C GLN A 526 40.72 -32.24 -54.11
N ILE A 527 40.59 -33.48 -54.56
CA ILE A 527 40.22 -34.58 -53.68
C ILE A 527 41.46 -34.86 -52.81
N PRO A 528 41.34 -34.96 -51.47
CA PRO A 528 42.47 -35.32 -50.61
C PRO A 528 43.14 -36.60 -51.13
N GLU A 529 44.48 -36.66 -51.19
CA GLU A 529 45.24 -37.73 -51.86
C GLU A 529 44.78 -39.14 -51.49
N ASN A 530 44.35 -39.32 -50.24
CA ASN A 530 43.87 -40.58 -49.65
C ASN A 530 42.58 -41.12 -50.29
N TYR A 531 41.89 -40.32 -51.10
CA TYR A 531 40.63 -40.63 -51.76
C TYR A 531 40.79 -40.76 -53.29
N VAL A 532 42.02 -40.64 -53.81
CA VAL A 532 42.32 -40.86 -55.23
C VAL A 532 42.67 -42.33 -55.43
N PRO A 533 41.99 -43.05 -56.35
CA PRO A 533 42.30 -44.46 -56.62
C PRO A 533 43.76 -44.65 -57.05
N GLU A 534 44.42 -45.69 -56.55
CA GLU A 534 45.76 -46.06 -57.00
C GLU A 534 45.74 -46.33 -58.52
N GLY A 535 46.47 -45.50 -59.29
CA GLY A 535 46.52 -45.58 -60.76
C GLY A 535 45.83 -44.43 -61.52
N TYR A 536 45.31 -43.41 -60.83
CA TYR A 536 44.79 -42.22 -61.51
C TYR A 536 45.89 -41.47 -62.29
N SER A 537 45.72 -41.34 -63.61
CA SER A 537 46.58 -40.51 -64.48
C SER A 537 45.83 -39.25 -64.89
N LYS A 538 46.52 -38.11 -64.86
CA LYS A 538 45.93 -36.80 -65.20
C LYS A 538 45.56 -36.78 -66.69
N PRO A 539 44.31 -36.42 -67.07
CA PRO A 539 43.98 -36.24 -68.48
C PRO A 539 44.73 -35.02 -69.04
N GLY A 540 45.35 -35.18 -70.21
CA GLY A 540 45.93 -34.07 -70.98
C GLY A 540 44.86 -33.21 -71.64
N PHE A 541 45.18 -31.94 -71.89
CA PHE A 541 44.30 -30.96 -72.51
C PHE A 541 43.84 -31.42 -73.90
N LYS A 542 42.53 -31.42 -74.19
CA LYS A 542 41.99 -31.51 -75.55
C LYS A 542 41.36 -30.16 -75.90
N VAL A 543 41.91 -29.49 -76.92
CA VAL A 543 41.28 -28.33 -77.55
C VAL A 543 40.70 -28.81 -78.87
N GLU A 544 39.39 -28.97 -78.95
CA GLU A 544 38.69 -29.10 -80.23
C GLU A 544 38.37 -27.68 -80.70
N GLY A 545 39.07 -27.22 -81.73
CA GLY A 545 38.77 -25.96 -82.41
C GLY A 545 37.85 -26.24 -83.58
N GLU A 546 36.66 -25.65 -83.58
CA GLU A 546 35.87 -25.49 -84.81
C GLU A 546 36.38 -24.22 -85.52
N VAL A 547 36.76 -24.38 -86.79
CA VAL A 547 37.21 -23.31 -87.72
C VAL A 547 36.01 -22.78 -88.48
#